data_AF-A0A7T7I4V2-F1
#
_entry.id   AF-A0A7T7I4V2-F1
#
_cell.length_a   1.000
_cell.length_b   1.000
_cell.length_c   1.000
_cell.angle_alpha   90.00
_cell.angle_beta   90.00
_cell.angle_gamma   90.00
#
_symmetry.space_group_name_H-M   'P 1'
#
loop_
_entity.id
_entity.type
_entity.pdbx_description
1 polymer ?
#
loop_
_entity_poly.entity_id
_entity_poly.type
_entity_poly.pdbx_seq_one_letter_code
_entity_poly.pdbx_strand_id
1 'polypeptide(L)'
;MTSRTDEALGYEQARDELIEVVRRLEAGGTTLEESLALWERGEELAKVCRRWLDGARARLDAALAGAGDDAEEESGDSGSGSDTQ
;
A
#
# COMPACT_ATOMS: atom_id res chain seq x y z
N MET A 1 3.55 22.73 11.70
CA MET A 1 4.89 22.36 11.18
C MET A 1 4.65 21.53 9.92
N THR A 2 4.54 22.24 8.80
CA THR A 2 4.29 21.70 7.46
C THR A 2 5.46 20.81 7.06
N SER A 3 5.25 19.50 7.10
CA SER A 3 6.28 18.52 6.76
C SER A 3 6.43 18.45 5.24
N ARG A 4 7.39 19.24 4.77
CA ARG A 4 8.13 19.20 3.51
C ARG A 4 8.11 17.82 2.81
N THR A 5 7.31 17.71 1.75
CA THR A 5 7.61 16.96 0.51
C THR A 5 6.60 17.40 -0.55
N ASP A 6 6.97 18.40 -1.33
CA ASP A 6 6.59 18.42 -2.74
C ASP A 6 7.17 17.12 -3.37
N GLU A 7 6.38 16.37 -4.17
CA GLU A 7 6.81 15.43 -5.24
C GLU A 7 5.84 14.24 -5.47
N ALA A 8 4.96 13.89 -4.52
CA ALA A 8 3.93 12.88 -4.74
C ALA A 8 2.61 13.27 -4.06
N LEU A 9 1.51 13.30 -4.82
CA LEU A 9 0.15 13.44 -4.29
C LEU A 9 -0.05 12.47 -3.10
N GLY A 10 -0.51 13.00 -1.97
CA GLY A 10 -0.92 12.18 -0.83
C GLY A 10 -2.09 11.26 -1.22
N TYR A 11 -2.24 10.13 -0.54
CA TYR A 11 -3.25 9.12 -0.88
C TYR A 11 -4.67 9.71 -0.99
N GLU A 12 -5.11 10.50 -0.01
CA GLU A 12 -6.47 11.07 -0.03
C GLU A 12 -6.66 12.06 -1.17
N GLN A 13 -5.65 12.90 -1.42
CA GLN A 13 -5.66 13.84 -2.54
C GLN A 13 -5.74 13.11 -3.89
N ALA A 14 -4.94 12.04 -4.08
CA ALA A 14 -4.95 11.24 -5.29
C ALA A 14 -6.27 10.49 -5.48
N ARG A 15 -6.85 9.97 -4.40
CA ARG A 15 -8.17 9.32 -4.39
C ARG A 15 -9.27 10.30 -4.78
N ASP A 16 -9.28 11.49 -4.19
CA ASP A 16 -10.32 12.49 -4.43
C ASP A 16 -10.24 13.01 -5.87
N GLU A 17 -9.03 13.23 -6.40
CA GLU A 17 -8.85 13.58 -7.81
C GLU A 17 -9.31 12.44 -8.75
N LEU A 18 -9.03 11.18 -8.39
CA LEU A 18 -9.48 10.02 -9.18
C LEU A 18 -11.01 9.93 -9.21
N ILE A 19 -11.68 10.21 -8.09
CA ILE A 19 -13.15 10.26 -8.02
C ILE A 19 -13.69 11.33 -8.98
N GLU A 20 -13.08 12.51 -9.02
CA GLU A 20 -13.50 13.58 -9.94
C GLU A 20 -13.26 13.22 -11.41
N VAL A 21 -12.16 12.54 -11.73
CA VAL A 21 -11.89 12.02 -13.09
C VAL A 21 -12.97 11.01 -13.50
N VAL A 22 -13.28 10.04 -12.64
CA VAL A 22 -14.33 9.04 -12.92
C VAL A 22 -15.68 9.69 -13.09
N ARG A 23 -16.05 10.65 -12.22
CA ARG A 23 -17.31 11.41 -12.34
C ARG A 23 -17.43 12.12 -13.68
N ARG A 24 -16.36 12.73 -14.19
CA ARG A 24 -16.36 13.40 -15.49
C ARG A 24 -16.50 12.41 -16.65
N LEU A 25 -15.82 11.27 -16.58
CA LEU A 25 -15.96 10.20 -17.58
C LEU A 25 -17.39 9.62 -17.59
N GLU A 26 -18.00 9.42 -16.43
CA GLU A 26 -19.37 8.91 -16.29
C GLU A 26 -20.45 9.92 -16.71
N ALA A 27 -20.23 11.22 -16.46
CA ALA A 27 -21.13 12.28 -16.90
C ALA A 27 -21.22 12.35 -18.43
N GLY A 28 -20.15 11.94 -19.13
CA GLY A 28 -20.05 12.06 -20.58
C GLY A 28 -20.07 13.53 -21.06
N GLY A 29 -20.34 13.73 -22.35
CA GLY A 29 -20.37 15.08 -22.95
C GLY A 29 -18.99 15.69 -23.24
N THR A 30 -17.92 14.92 -23.03
CA THR A 30 -16.54 15.26 -23.40
C THR A 30 -16.19 14.76 -24.81
N THR A 31 -15.22 15.39 -25.46
CA THR A 31 -14.69 14.88 -26.73
C THR A 31 -13.91 13.59 -26.50
N LEU A 32 -13.57 12.88 -27.59
CA LEU A 32 -12.73 11.69 -27.50
C LEU A 32 -11.35 12.02 -26.90
N GLU A 33 -10.71 13.11 -27.34
CA GLU A 33 -9.40 13.52 -26.82
C GLU A 33 -9.47 13.88 -25.33
N GLU A 34 -10.51 14.56 -24.88
CA GLU A 34 -10.73 14.87 -23.46
C GLU A 34 -10.97 13.59 -22.64
N SER A 35 -11.73 12.64 -23.18
CA SER A 35 -12.01 11.37 -22.53
C SER A 35 -10.75 10.52 -22.38
N LEU A 36 -9.87 10.53 -23.39
CA LEU A 36 -8.56 9.87 -23.33
C LEU A 36 -7.64 10.54 -22.30
N ALA A 37 -7.58 11.87 -22.28
CA ALA A 37 -6.76 12.59 -21.31
C ALA A 37 -7.23 12.35 -19.86
N LEU A 38 -8.54 12.31 -19.63
CA LEU A 38 -9.12 11.95 -18.33
C LEU A 38 -8.76 10.50 -17.94
N TRP A 39 -8.86 9.56 -18.88
CA TRP A 39 -8.50 8.17 -18.63
C TRP A 39 -7.01 8.01 -18.26
N GLU A 40 -6.10 8.62 -19.02
CA GLU A 40 -4.66 8.59 -18.74
C GLU A 40 -4.36 9.16 -17.35
N ARG A 41 -4.99 10.29 -17.00
CA ARG A 41 -4.86 10.88 -15.67
C ARG A 41 -5.40 9.94 -14.58
N GLY A 42 -6.53 9.29 -14.81
CA GLY A 42 -7.10 8.29 -13.90
C GLY A 42 -6.14 7.12 -13.66
N GLU A 43 -5.47 6.64 -14.71
CA GLU A 43 -4.47 5.57 -14.61
C GLU A 43 -3.24 5.98 -13.79
N GLU A 44 -2.76 7.21 -13.94
CA GLU A 44 -1.67 7.75 -13.12
C GLU A 44 -2.06 7.82 -11.64
N LEU A 45 -3.25 8.34 -11.35
CA LEU A 45 -3.77 8.46 -9.99
C LEU A 45 -3.98 7.08 -9.34
N ALA A 46 -4.51 6.11 -10.09
CA ALA A 46 -4.64 4.74 -9.63
C ALA A 46 -3.28 4.11 -9.28
N LYS A 47 -2.23 4.37 -10.06
CA LYS A 47 -0.85 3.94 -9.74
C LYS A 47 -0.35 4.58 -8.45
N VAL A 48 -0.62 5.86 -8.22
CA VAL A 48 -0.26 6.55 -6.96
C VAL A 48 -0.95 5.90 -5.78
N CYS A 49 -2.27 5.70 -5.86
CA CYS A 49 -3.06 5.06 -4.80
C CYS A 49 -2.56 3.66 -4.46
N ARG A 50 -2.26 2.83 -5.48
CA ARG A 50 -1.71 1.48 -5.28
C ARG A 50 -0.38 1.51 -4.52
N ARG A 51 0.56 2.38 -4.92
CA ARG A 51 1.86 2.49 -4.22
C ARG A 51 1.70 2.81 -2.73
N TRP A 52 0.77 3.69 -2.38
CA TRP A 52 0.48 4.02 -0.98
C TRP A 52 -0.08 2.82 -0.21
N LEU A 53 -1.05 2.11 -0.79
CA LEU A 53 -1.67 0.94 -0.16
C LEU A 53 -0.69 -0.22 0.00
N ASP A 54 0.12 -0.49 -1.03
CA ASP A 54 1.15 -1.54 -1.00
C ASP A 54 2.21 -1.23 0.06
N GLY A 55 2.65 0.03 0.14
CA GLY A 55 3.59 0.47 1.18
C GLY A 55 3.01 0.36 2.60
N ALA A 56 1.73 0.68 2.78
CA ALA A 56 1.06 0.49 4.06
C ALA A 56 0.94 -1.00 4.42
N ARG A 57 0.61 -1.85 3.45
CA ARG A 57 0.51 -3.30 3.65
C ARG A 57 1.85 -3.91 4.06
N ALA A 58 2.93 -3.56 3.37
CA ALA A 58 4.27 -4.06 3.69
C ALA A 58 4.71 -3.69 5.12
N ARG A 59 4.34 -2.49 5.60
CA ARG A 59 4.63 -2.08 7.00
C ARG A 59 3.85 -2.88 8.02
N LEU A 60 2.59 -3.20 7.73
CA LEU A 60 1.77 -4.06 8.59
C LEU A 60 2.33 -5.47 8.64
N ASP A 61 2.69 -6.03 7.49
CA ASP A 61 3.26 -7.37 7.40
C ASP A 61 4.60 -7.46 8.17
N ALA A 62 5.46 -6.44 8.07
CA ALA A 62 6.71 -6.38 8.83
C ALA A 62 6.47 -6.28 10.36
N ALA A 63 5.48 -5.48 10.79
CA ALA A 63 5.14 -5.35 12.20
C ALA A 63 4.56 -6.65 12.79
N LEU A 64 3.79 -7.41 12.00
CA LEU A 64 3.25 -8.70 12.40
C LEU A 64 4.33 -9.79 12.45
N ALA A 65 5.25 -9.81 11.49
CA ALA A 65 6.37 -10.77 11.48
C ALA A 65 7.32 -10.56 12.67
N GLY A 66 7.63 -9.30 13.00
CA GLY A 66 8.45 -8.97 14.18
C GLY A 66 7.81 -9.32 15.52
N ALA A 67 6.48 -9.47 15.58
CA ALA A 67 5.76 -9.91 16.78
C ALA A 67 5.68 -11.45 16.92
N GLY A 68 6.00 -12.20 15.87
CA GLY A 68 6.01 -13.67 15.87
C GLY A 68 7.36 -14.29 16.22
N ASP A 69 8.45 -13.55 16.05
CA ASP A 69 9.83 -14.02 16.30
C ASP A 69 10.16 -14.12 17.81
N ASP A 70 9.45 -13.36 18.66
CA ASP A 70 9.56 -13.46 20.12
C ASP A 70 8.92 -14.74 20.72
N ALA A 71 8.23 -15.55 19.91
CA ALA A 71 7.48 -16.73 20.37
C ALA A 71 8.17 -18.08 20.08
N GLU A 72 9.32 -18.10 19.38
CA GLU A 72 10.00 -19.35 18.98
C GLU A 72 11.30 -19.67 19.78
N GLU A 73 11.63 -18.91 20.83
CA GLU A 73 12.77 -19.21 21.73
C GLU A 73 12.42 -19.95 23.04
N GLU A 74 11.27 -20.64 23.14
CA GLU A 74 11.06 -21.66 24.20
C GLU A 74 10.57 -23.00 23.62
N SER A 75 11.43 -23.66 22.84
CA SER A 75 11.42 -25.12 22.75
C SER A 75 12.83 -25.69 22.65
N GLY A 76 13.74 -25.13 23.44
CA GLY A 76 15.05 -25.69 23.74
C GLY A 76 15.06 -26.39 25.11
N ASP A 77 14.23 -27.42 25.33
CA ASP A 77 14.50 -28.37 26.41
C ASP A 77 15.40 -29.49 25.87
N SER A 78 16.70 -29.29 26.08
CA SER A 78 17.73 -30.28 25.90
C SER A 78 18.09 -30.87 27.26
N GLY A 79 17.85 -32.15 27.44
CA GLY A 79 18.40 -32.95 28.53
C GLY A 79 17.85 -34.39 28.43
N SER A 80 18.61 -35.47 28.54
CA SER A 80 20.01 -35.67 28.86
C SER A 80 20.30 -37.13 28.51
N GLY A 81 21.50 -37.42 28.01
CA GLY A 81 21.94 -38.81 27.82
C GLY A 81 22.08 -39.58 29.14
N SER A 82 21.88 -40.90 29.09
CA SER A 82 22.68 -41.90 29.80
C SER A 82 22.49 -43.24 29.05
N ASP A 83 23.50 -43.78 28.37
CA ASP A 83 24.61 -44.57 28.94
C ASP A 83 24.14 -45.96 29.42
N THR A 84 24.65 -47.01 28.76
CA THR A 84 24.96 -48.37 29.30
C THR A 84 23.76 -49.23 29.75
N GLN A 85 23.44 -50.41 29.16
CA GLN A 85 24.27 -51.58 28.84
C GLN A 85 23.55 -52.52 27.87
#